data_AF-A0AAD9B582-F1
#
_entry.id   AF-A0AAD9B582-F1
#
_cell.length_a   1.000
_cell.length_b   1.000
_cell.length_c   1.000
_cell.angle_alpha   90.00
_cell.angle_beta   90.00
_cell.angle_gamma   90.00
#
_symmetry.space_group_name_H-M   'P 1'
#
loop_
_entity.id
_entity.type
_entity.pdbx_description
1 polymer ?
#
loop_
_entity_poly.entity_id
_entity_poly.type
_entity_poly.pdbx_seq_one_letter_code
_entity_poly.pdbx_strand_id
1 'polypeptide(L)'
;MAIKRLQRRCLPPRWRDLEGTEAVVVYELEHEERVLQEVLDMLDPIGNEPKLTPAFLLSLCIQHSAFTFQPTHFRQLLLRIAGQIQLVMWEKTKELAAIQPESSSSDGQPEDLQLLSMEELIPGLQPLVLWMANSIELLHFIQHEVPQLLPWRQDHEEEVCWTLRSPPLGQPVRRP
;
A
#
# COMPACT_ATOMS: atom_id res chain seq x y z
N MET A 1 22.82 -30.22 24.64
CA MET A 1 23.19 -29.60 23.35
C MET A 1 22.15 -28.54 23.02
N ALA A 2 22.62 -27.34 22.66
CA ALA A 2 21.87 -26.09 22.65
C ALA A 2 20.93 -25.91 21.45
N ILE A 3 19.74 -25.38 21.76
CA ILE A 3 18.99 -24.30 21.09
C ILE A 3 19.37 -24.04 19.62
N LYS A 4 18.57 -24.58 18.68
CA LYS A 4 18.35 -24.01 17.34
C LYS A 4 16.90 -24.20 16.91
N ARG A 5 15.96 -23.77 17.74
CA ARG A 5 14.63 -23.33 17.27
C ARG A 5 14.59 -21.82 17.40
N LEU A 6 15.53 -21.17 16.72
CA LEU A 6 15.42 -19.74 16.52
C LEU A 6 14.16 -19.57 15.69
N GLN A 7 13.15 -19.01 16.36
CA GLN A 7 11.94 -18.43 15.82
C GLN A 7 12.01 -18.31 14.29
N ARG A 8 11.17 -19.09 13.59
CA ARG A 8 10.65 -18.60 12.32
C ARG A 8 9.88 -17.33 12.67
N ARG A 9 10.58 -16.22 12.85
CA ARG A 9 10.04 -14.91 12.50
C ARG A 9 9.60 -15.13 11.07
N CYS A 10 8.29 -15.24 10.84
CA CYS A 10 7.73 -15.20 9.49
C CYS A 10 8.31 -13.94 8.87
N LEU A 11 9.39 -14.12 8.11
CA LEU A 11 9.95 -13.04 7.33
C LEU A 11 8.82 -12.68 6.37
N PRO A 12 8.40 -11.41 6.31
CA PRO A 12 7.43 -11.00 5.32
C PRO A 12 7.94 -11.40 3.93
N PRO A 13 7.07 -11.49 2.92
CA PRO A 13 7.55 -11.57 1.56
C PRO A 13 8.46 -10.38 1.30
N ARG A 14 9.75 -10.69 1.26
CA ARG A 14 10.82 -9.79 0.90
C ARG A 14 10.89 -9.84 -0.60
N TRP A 15 10.43 -8.76 -1.21
CA TRP A 15 10.56 -8.54 -2.64
C TRP A 15 12.04 -8.68 -2.98
N ARG A 16 12.36 -9.63 -3.85
CA ARG A 16 13.73 -9.93 -4.26
C ARG A 16 13.87 -9.76 -5.75
N ASP A 17 15.01 -9.23 -6.18
CA ASP A 17 15.39 -9.26 -7.59
C ASP A 17 15.78 -10.69 -8.01
N LEU A 18 16.20 -10.85 -9.27
CA LEU A 18 16.60 -12.14 -9.83
C LEU A 18 17.88 -12.68 -9.18
N GLU A 19 18.67 -11.79 -8.61
CA GLU A 19 19.93 -12.04 -7.91
C GLU A 19 19.71 -12.37 -6.42
N GLY A 20 18.48 -12.20 -5.91
CA GLY A 20 18.09 -12.44 -4.53
C GLY A 20 18.31 -11.26 -3.59
N THR A 21 18.70 -10.09 -4.09
CA THR A 21 18.80 -8.83 -3.34
C THR A 21 17.41 -8.41 -2.91
N GLU A 22 17.25 -8.10 -1.63
CA GLU A 22 15.98 -7.67 -1.08
C GLU A 22 15.76 -6.19 -1.32
N ALA A 23 14.60 -5.83 -1.89
CA ALA A 23 14.17 -4.45 -1.97
C ALA A 23 13.79 -3.96 -0.58
N VAL A 24 14.47 -2.91 -0.12
CA VAL A 24 14.24 -2.28 1.18
C VAL A 24 14.25 -0.77 1.02
N VAL A 25 13.35 -0.11 1.74
CA VAL A 25 13.34 1.34 1.90
C VAL A 25 13.61 1.63 3.37
N VAL A 26 14.60 2.47 3.65
CA VAL A 26 15.02 2.81 5.01
C VAL A 26 15.03 4.32 5.14
N TYR A 27 14.31 4.82 6.15
CA TYR A 27 14.28 6.24 6.50
C TYR A 27 14.08 6.43 8.01
N GLU A 28 14.39 7.62 8.49
CA GLU A 28 14.09 8.05 9.85
C GLU A 28 12.72 8.74 9.92
N LEU A 29 12.06 8.69 11.08
CA LEU A 29 10.69 9.23 11.25
C LEU A 29 10.57 10.71 10.86
N GLU A 30 11.62 11.49 11.09
CA GLU A 30 11.70 12.93 10.72
C GLU A 30 11.62 13.16 9.20
N HIS A 31 12.02 12.17 8.42
CA HIS A 31 12.06 12.22 6.96
C HIS A 31 10.87 11.52 6.31
N GLU A 32 10.00 10.86 7.09
CA GLU A 32 8.90 10.04 6.59
C GLU A 32 7.98 10.83 5.65
N GLU A 33 7.61 12.05 6.03
CA GLU A 33 6.74 12.88 5.19
C GLU A 33 7.38 13.26 3.85
N ARG A 34 8.68 13.58 3.85
CA ARG A 34 9.43 13.89 2.62
C ARG A 34 9.49 12.68 1.69
N VAL A 35 9.79 11.51 2.24
CA VAL A 35 9.85 10.26 1.46
C VAL A 35 8.50 9.96 0.81
N LEU A 36 7.40 10.13 1.55
CA LEU A 36 6.06 9.93 0.99
C LEU A 36 5.79 10.92 -0.16
N GLN A 37 6.13 12.19 0.02
CA GLN A 37 5.94 13.19 -1.03
C GLN A 37 6.73 12.86 -2.29
N GLU A 38 8.01 12.48 -2.15
CA GLU A 38 8.84 12.04 -3.28
C GLU A 38 8.22 10.84 -3.99
N VAL A 39 7.64 9.89 -3.26
CA VAL A 39 6.95 8.74 -3.85
C VAL A 39 5.73 9.16 -4.68
N LEU A 40 4.97 10.14 -4.20
CA LEU A 40 3.77 10.61 -4.89
C LEU A 40 4.11 11.42 -6.15
N ASP A 41 5.19 12.19 -6.10
CA ASP A 41 5.63 13.04 -7.21
C ASP A 41 6.24 12.24 -8.38
N MET A 42 6.64 10.99 -8.16
CA MET A 42 7.19 10.12 -9.22
C MET A 42 6.15 9.60 -10.22
N LEU A 43 4.85 9.72 -9.94
CA LEU A 43 3.84 9.20 -10.86
C LEU A 43 3.75 10.10 -12.11
N ASP A 44 4.46 9.71 -13.15
CA ASP A 44 4.36 10.33 -14.47
C ASP A 44 3.37 9.56 -15.38
N PRO A 45 2.23 10.17 -15.77
CA PRO A 45 1.30 9.58 -16.71
C PRO A 45 1.93 9.29 -18.08
N ILE A 46 2.83 10.16 -18.57
CA ILE A 46 3.33 10.12 -19.95
C ILE A 46 4.58 9.24 -20.07
N GLY A 47 5.42 9.19 -19.04
CA GLY A 47 6.69 8.45 -19.04
C GLY A 47 6.54 6.94 -19.23
N ASN A 48 7.63 6.26 -19.58
CA ASN A 48 7.65 4.79 -19.75
C ASN A 48 7.93 4.04 -18.45
N GLU A 49 8.03 4.74 -17.32
CA GLU A 49 8.31 4.14 -16.03
C GLU A 49 7.17 3.21 -15.58
N PRO A 50 7.49 2.17 -14.76
CA PRO A 50 6.49 1.26 -14.26
C PRO A 50 5.41 2.01 -13.47
N LYS A 51 4.16 1.88 -13.92
CA LYS A 51 3.03 2.69 -13.43
C LYS A 51 2.59 2.38 -12.00
N LEU A 52 2.99 1.24 -11.45
CA LEU A 52 2.70 0.81 -10.07
C LEU A 52 3.87 1.08 -9.11
N THR A 53 4.89 1.83 -9.54
CA THR A 53 6.04 2.18 -8.68
C THR A 53 5.62 2.84 -7.37
N PRO A 54 4.68 3.80 -7.34
CA PRO A 54 4.22 4.38 -6.07
C PRO A 54 3.65 3.33 -5.11
N ALA A 55 2.75 2.46 -5.56
CA ALA A 55 2.17 1.40 -4.73
C ALA A 55 3.25 0.45 -4.17
N PHE A 56 4.23 0.10 -5.00
CA PHE A 56 5.35 -0.75 -4.60
C PHE A 56 6.20 -0.07 -3.50
N LEU A 57 6.60 1.19 -3.69
CA LEU A 57 7.42 1.91 -2.72
C LEU A 57 6.67 2.23 -1.43
N LEU A 58 5.39 2.60 -1.52
CA LEU A 58 4.52 2.78 -0.34
C LEU A 58 4.39 1.47 0.45
N SER A 59 4.30 0.32 -0.23
CA SER A 59 4.32 -0.99 0.42
C SER A 59 5.62 -1.22 1.21
N LEU A 60 6.78 -0.83 0.64
CA LEU A 60 8.07 -0.90 1.35
C LEU A 60 8.13 0.05 2.55
N CYS A 61 7.58 1.27 2.45
CA CYS A 61 7.47 2.19 3.59
C CYS A 61 6.60 1.62 4.72
N ILE A 62 5.47 0.99 4.36
CA ILE A 62 4.58 0.30 5.31
C ILE A 62 5.31 -0.85 6.00
N GLN A 63 6.08 -1.65 5.26
CA GLN A 63 6.92 -2.71 5.83
C GLN A 63 7.95 -2.11 6.80
N HIS A 64 8.72 -1.11 6.37
CA HIS A 64 9.74 -0.46 7.21
C HIS A 64 9.16 0.09 8.51
N SER A 65 8.02 0.77 8.44
CA SER A 65 7.34 1.33 9.61
C SER A 65 6.83 0.25 10.57
N ALA A 66 6.29 -0.85 10.04
CA ALA A 66 5.81 -1.97 10.85
C ALA A 66 6.95 -2.67 11.63
N PHE A 67 8.17 -2.70 11.09
CA PHE A 67 9.33 -3.32 11.75
C PHE A 67 10.13 -2.37 12.64
N THR A 68 10.17 -1.08 12.29
CA THR A 68 11.11 -0.12 12.88
C THR A 68 10.44 0.78 13.91
N PHE A 69 9.16 1.11 13.74
CA PHE A 69 8.48 2.13 14.54
C PHE A 69 7.37 1.55 15.42
N GLN A 70 6.86 2.38 16.34
CA GLN A 70 5.75 1.98 17.22
C GLN A 70 4.44 1.79 16.42
N PRO A 71 3.52 0.93 16.89
CA PRO A 71 2.22 0.71 16.22
C PRO A 71 1.38 1.99 16.03
N THR A 72 1.58 2.99 16.89
CA THR A 72 0.96 4.32 16.78
C THR A 72 1.44 5.05 15.52
N HIS A 73 2.75 5.07 15.27
CA HIS A 73 3.34 5.66 14.08
C HIS A 73 2.95 4.90 12.82
N PHE A 74 2.90 3.57 12.89
CA PHE A 74 2.40 2.75 11.77
C PHE A 74 0.97 3.13 11.36
N ARG A 75 0.05 3.27 12.33
CA ARG A 75 -1.33 3.70 12.07
C ARG A 75 -1.39 5.12 11.50
N GLN A 76 -0.56 6.02 12.02
CA GLN A 76 -0.44 7.38 11.50
C GLN A 76 0.07 7.39 10.05
N LEU A 77 1.05 6.55 9.72
CA LEU A 77 1.57 6.39 8.37
C LEU A 77 0.47 5.96 7.40
N LEU A 78 -0.30 4.91 7.73
CA LEU A 78 -1.39 4.44 6.87
C LEU A 78 -2.43 5.54 6.60
N LEU A 79 -2.82 6.29 7.63
CA LEU A 79 -3.75 7.41 7.49
C LEU A 79 -3.15 8.55 6.66
N ARG A 80 -1.85 8.83 6.84
CA ARG A 80 -1.15 9.87 6.07
C ARG A 80 -1.08 9.51 4.60
N ILE A 81 -0.71 8.27 4.27
CA ILE A 81 -0.69 7.77 2.89
C ILE A 81 -2.08 7.92 2.25
N ALA A 82 -3.12 7.46 2.94
CA ALA A 82 -4.49 7.59 2.44
C ALA A 82 -4.89 9.06 2.22
N GLY A 83 -4.58 9.93 3.18
CA GLY A 83 -4.87 11.37 3.09
C GLY A 83 -4.13 12.06 1.94
N GLN A 84 -2.85 11.76 1.73
CA GLN A 84 -2.08 12.35 0.64
C GLN A 84 -2.55 11.86 -0.73
N ILE A 85 -2.83 10.55 -0.90
CA ILE A 85 -3.40 10.03 -2.16
C ILE A 85 -4.76 10.68 -2.45
N GLN A 86 -5.62 10.83 -1.43
CA GLN A 86 -6.90 11.53 -1.57
C GLN A 86 -6.72 12.98 -2.01
N LEU A 87 -5.74 13.69 -1.44
CA LEU A 87 -5.43 15.07 -1.81
C LEU A 87 -4.95 15.17 -3.26
N VAL A 88 -4.01 14.32 -3.67
CA VAL A 88 -3.52 14.27 -5.06
C VAL A 88 -4.65 13.95 -6.04
N MET A 89 -5.47 12.93 -5.74
CA MET A 89 -6.62 12.58 -6.58
C MET A 89 -7.64 13.72 -6.66
N TRP A 90 -7.87 14.43 -5.56
CA TRP A 90 -8.76 15.59 -5.53
C TRP A 90 -8.27 16.72 -6.43
N GLU A 91 -6.97 17.04 -6.37
CA GLU A 91 -6.35 18.04 -7.26
C GLU A 91 -6.48 17.65 -8.73
N LYS A 92 -6.17 16.39 -9.08
CA LYS A 92 -6.34 15.87 -10.45
C LYS A 92 -7.79 15.86 -10.93
N THR A 93 -8.74 15.59 -10.03
CA THR A 93 -10.17 15.66 -10.37
C THR A 93 -10.59 17.10 -10.64
N LYS A 94 -10.06 18.06 -9.88
CA LYS A 94 -10.33 19.49 -10.10
C LYS A 94 -9.72 19.99 -11.41
N GLU A 95 -8.49 19.58 -11.72
CA GLU A 95 -7.84 19.86 -13.01
C GLU A 95 -8.70 19.34 -14.16
N LEU A 96 -9.15 18.09 -14.08
CA LEU A 96 -10.02 17.47 -15.09
C LEU A 96 -11.36 18.20 -15.24
N ALA A 97 -12.01 18.57 -14.14
CA ALA A 97 -13.28 19.27 -14.16
C ALA A 97 -13.19 20.71 -14.70
N ALA A 98 -11.98 21.30 -14.71
CA ALA A 98 -11.74 22.62 -15.27
C ALA A 98 -11.64 22.62 -16.80
N ILE A 99 -11.45 21.45 -17.43
CA ILE A 99 -11.48 21.28 -18.89
C ILE A 99 -12.95 21.43 -19.32
N GLN A 100 -13.36 22.68 -19.58
CA GLN A 100 -14.64 22.96 -20.23
C GLN A 100 -14.46 22.76 -21.74
N PRO A 101 -15.38 22.08 -22.44
CA PRO A 101 -15.37 22.11 -23.89
C PRO A 101 -15.65 23.55 -24.31
N GLU A 102 -14.63 24.25 -24.78
CA GLU A 102 -14.74 25.63 -25.20
C GLU A 102 -15.86 25.74 -26.24
N SER A 103 -16.96 26.37 -25.83
CA SER A 103 -18.05 26.78 -26.71
C SER A 103 -17.58 27.97 -27.55
N SER A 104 -16.59 27.73 -28.41
CA SER A 104 -16.19 28.71 -29.41
C SER A 104 -17.30 28.79 -30.45
N SER A 105 -18.03 29.90 -30.38
CA SER A 105 -18.88 30.45 -31.41
C SER A 105 -18.20 30.47 -32.79
N SER A 106 -18.44 29.44 -33.60
CA SER A 106 -18.46 29.58 -35.06
C SER A 106 -19.12 28.38 -35.71
N ASP A 107 -20.22 28.67 -36.38
CA ASP A 107 -20.85 27.94 -37.49
C ASP A 107 -19.99 26.79 -38.07
N GLY A 108 -20.19 25.55 -37.59
CA GLY A 108 -19.46 24.38 -38.08
C GLY A 108 -19.72 23.12 -37.25
N GLN A 109 -20.20 22.08 -37.92
CA GLN A 109 -20.60 20.72 -37.49
C GLN A 109 -20.38 20.23 -36.02
N PRO A 110 -21.39 19.54 -35.44
CA PRO A 110 -21.35 19.00 -34.07
C PRO A 110 -20.41 17.81 -33.84
N GLU A 111 -19.83 17.24 -34.89
CA GLU A 111 -19.09 15.96 -34.86
C GLU A 111 -17.61 16.19 -34.49
N ASP A 112 -17.01 17.27 -34.99
CA ASP A 112 -15.62 17.63 -34.72
C ASP A 112 -15.41 18.17 -33.29
N LEU A 113 -16.42 18.84 -32.71
CA LEU A 113 -16.38 19.33 -31.33
C LEU A 113 -16.40 18.20 -30.29
N GLN A 114 -17.06 17.08 -30.59
CA GLN A 114 -17.08 15.90 -29.71
C GLN A 114 -15.76 15.14 -29.75
N LEU A 115 -15.10 15.08 -30.91
CA LEU A 115 -13.80 14.42 -31.07
C LEU A 115 -12.68 15.18 -30.34
N LEU A 116 -12.62 16.51 -30.50
CA LEU A 116 -11.70 17.39 -29.77
C LEU A 116 -11.87 17.25 -28.25
N SER A 117 -13.11 17.18 -27.78
CA SER A 117 -13.41 16.96 -26.36
C SER A 117 -12.92 15.59 -25.84
N MET A 118 -12.98 14.54 -26.66
CA MET A 118 -12.48 13.21 -26.27
C MET A 118 -10.96 13.12 -26.29
N GLU A 119 -10.30 13.81 -27.22
CA GLU A 119 -8.84 13.89 -27.33
C GLU A 119 -8.21 14.61 -26.14
N GLU A 120 -8.93 15.54 -25.50
CA GLU A 120 -8.51 16.21 -24.27
C GLU A 120 -8.92 15.45 -23.00
N LEU A 121 -10.06 14.76 -23.02
CA LEU A 121 -10.59 14.02 -21.87
C LEU A 121 -9.80 12.76 -21.55
N ILE A 122 -9.37 12.00 -22.58
CA ILE A 122 -8.65 10.73 -22.39
C ILE A 122 -7.31 10.95 -21.65
N PRO A 123 -6.45 11.91 -22.04
CA PRO A 123 -5.24 12.24 -21.27
C PRO A 123 -5.55 12.77 -19.87
N GLY A 124 -6.62 13.56 -19.70
CA GLY A 124 -7.02 14.09 -18.40
C GLY A 124 -7.47 13.03 -17.39
N LEU A 125 -8.01 11.90 -17.85
CA LEU A 125 -8.41 10.77 -17.01
C LEU A 125 -7.22 9.89 -16.58
N GLN A 126 -6.14 9.89 -17.35
CA GLN A 126 -5.01 8.98 -17.14
C GLN A 126 -4.41 9.06 -15.73
N PRO A 127 -4.12 10.25 -15.14
CA PRO A 127 -3.59 10.34 -13.78
C PRO A 127 -4.53 9.72 -12.74
N LEU A 128 -5.85 9.88 -12.92
CA LEU A 128 -6.86 9.32 -12.00
C LEU A 128 -6.88 7.79 -12.07
N VAL A 129 -6.86 7.23 -13.28
CA VAL A 129 -6.82 5.77 -13.48
C VAL A 129 -5.54 5.17 -12.87
N LEU A 130 -4.41 5.85 -13.03
CA LEU A 130 -3.15 5.41 -12.45
C LEU A 130 -3.18 5.45 -10.91
N TRP A 131 -3.71 6.51 -10.30
CA TRP A 131 -3.88 6.57 -8.85
C TRP A 131 -4.87 5.54 -8.32
N MET A 132 -5.95 5.25 -9.06
CA MET A 132 -6.86 4.15 -8.74
C MET A 132 -6.16 2.80 -8.78
N ALA A 133 -5.39 2.51 -9.83
CA ALA A 133 -4.63 1.26 -9.95
C ALA A 133 -3.60 1.11 -8.82
N ASN A 134 -2.84 2.16 -8.52
CA ASN A 134 -1.91 2.19 -7.40
C ASN A 134 -2.62 1.98 -6.04
N SER A 135 -3.78 2.60 -5.86
CA SER A 135 -4.57 2.46 -4.63
C SER A 135 -5.10 1.03 -4.45
N ILE A 136 -5.52 0.37 -5.53
CA ILE A 136 -5.98 -1.02 -5.50
C ILE A 136 -4.81 -1.96 -5.16
N GLU A 137 -3.65 -1.77 -5.80
CA GLU A 137 -2.45 -2.57 -5.51
C GLU A 137 -2.00 -2.39 -4.06
N LEU A 138 -1.99 -1.15 -3.56
CA LEU A 138 -1.66 -0.85 -2.18
C LEU A 138 -2.68 -1.44 -1.19
N LEU A 139 -3.98 -1.37 -1.52
CA LEU A 139 -5.04 -1.98 -0.72
C LEU A 139 -4.88 -3.50 -0.67
N HIS A 140 -4.57 -4.12 -1.81
CA HIS A 140 -4.30 -5.55 -1.90
C HIS A 140 -3.13 -5.94 -0.99
N PHE A 141 -2.02 -5.18 -1.05
CA PHE A 141 -0.89 -5.36 -0.13
C PHE A 141 -1.29 -5.23 1.34
N ILE A 142 -2.03 -4.17 1.70
CA ILE A 142 -2.48 -3.95 3.09
C ILE A 142 -3.38 -5.08 3.57
N GLN A 143 -4.25 -5.64 2.71
CA GLN A 143 -5.15 -6.71 3.10
C GLN A 143 -4.44 -8.06 3.30
N HIS A 144 -3.43 -8.36 2.48
CA HIS A 144 -2.76 -9.67 2.48
C HIS A 144 -1.50 -9.70 3.34
N GLU A 145 -0.69 -8.64 3.34
CA GLU A 145 0.65 -8.65 3.92
C GLU A 145 0.72 -7.99 5.29
N VAL A 146 0.10 -6.83 5.49
CA VAL A 146 0.13 -6.12 6.78
C VAL A 146 -0.33 -6.99 7.97
N PRO A 147 -1.37 -7.85 7.86
CA PRO A 147 -1.76 -8.68 8.98
C PRO A 147 -0.72 -9.73 9.39
N GLN A 148 0.22 -10.06 8.50
CA GLN A 148 1.34 -10.95 8.78
C GLN A 148 2.52 -10.19 9.43
N LEU A 149 2.62 -8.87 9.19
CA LEU A 149 3.62 -7.99 9.80
C LEU A 149 3.36 -7.72 11.28
N LEU A 150 2.08 -7.72 11.69
CA LEU A 150 1.67 -7.33 13.03
C LEU A 150 1.75 -8.52 14.02
N PRO A 151 2.51 -8.39 15.14
CA PRO A 151 2.70 -9.47 16.11
C PRO A 151 1.41 -10.01 16.75
N TRP A 152 0.36 -9.19 16.85
CA TRP A 152 -0.88 -9.54 17.56
C TRP A 152 -1.61 -10.77 16.98
N ARG A 153 -1.36 -11.12 15.71
CA ARG A 153 -1.95 -12.33 15.10
C ARG A 153 -1.18 -13.62 15.45
N GLN A 154 0.06 -13.51 15.94
CA GLN A 154 0.89 -14.66 16.31
C GLN A 154 0.49 -15.24 17.69
N ASP A 155 -0.05 -14.40 18.59
CA ASP A 155 -0.49 -14.84 19.92
C ASP A 155 -1.68 -15.82 19.86
N HIS A 156 -2.62 -15.64 18.91
CA HIS A 156 -3.75 -16.55 18.72
C HIS A 156 -3.36 -17.91 18.11
N GLU A 157 -2.28 -17.99 17.34
CA GLU A 157 -1.80 -19.26 16.78
C GLU A 157 -0.97 -20.05 17.80
N GLU A 158 -0.24 -19.37 18.70
CA GLU A 158 0.48 -20.01 19.79
C GLU A 158 -0.48 -20.56 20.88
N GLU A 159 -1.54 -19.84 21.27
CA GLU A 159 -2.55 -20.33 22.24
C GLU A 159 -3.29 -21.59 21.76
N VAL A 160 -3.62 -21.67 20.47
CA VAL A 160 -4.27 -22.86 19.88
C VAL A 160 -3.33 -24.08 19.88
N CYS A 161 -2.03 -23.87 19.75
CA CYS A 161 -1.04 -24.96 19.79
C CYS A 161 -0.79 -25.48 21.22
N TRP A 162 -0.91 -24.63 22.25
CA TRP A 162 -0.84 -25.04 23.66
C TRP A 162 -2.07 -25.84 24.11
N THR A 163 -3.26 -25.45 23.65
CA THR A 163 -4.52 -26.11 24.01
C THR A 163 -4.66 -27.51 23.41
N LEU A 164 -4.16 -27.74 22.19
CA LEU A 164 -4.17 -29.07 21.54
C LEU A 164 -3.09 -30.04 22.03
N ARG A 165 -2.07 -29.56 22.76
CA ARG A 165 -0.92 -30.37 23.20
C ARG A 165 -0.94 -30.71 24.71
N SER A 166 -1.94 -30.21 25.44
CA SER A 166 -2.09 -30.47 26.87
C SER A 166 -2.91 -31.76 27.11
N PRO A 167 -2.34 -32.81 27.72
CA PRO A 167 -3.13 -33.97 28.12
C PRO A 167 -4.09 -33.59 29.26
N PRO A 168 -5.32 -34.14 29.31
CA PRO A 168 -6.26 -33.81 30.38
C PRO A 168 -5.70 -34.26 31.73
N LEU A 169 -5.58 -33.31 32.66
CA LEU A 169 -5.15 -33.56 34.03
C LEU A 169 -6.06 -34.60 34.69
N GLY A 170 -5.44 -35.65 35.22
CA GLY A 170 -6.09 -36.80 35.82
C GLY A 170 -7.08 -36.45 36.92
N GLN A 171 -8.19 -37.17 36.94
CA GLN A 171 -9.18 -37.13 38.00
C GLN A 171 -8.60 -37.64 39.32
N PRO A 172 -9.01 -37.09 40.48
CA PRO A 172 -8.51 -37.55 41.78
C PRO A 172 -9.12 -38.92 42.12
N VAL A 173 -8.26 -39.93 42.24
CA VAL A 173 -8.61 -41.25 42.78
C VAL A 173 -8.99 -41.08 44.26
N ARG A 174 -10.28 -41.18 44.59
CA ARG A 174 -10.72 -41.43 45.97
C ARG A 174 -10.33 -42.88 46.33
N ARG A 175 -9.43 -43.06 47.30
CA ARG A 175 -9.26 -44.35 47.99
C ARG A 175 -10.15 -44.37 49.24
N PRO A 176 -10.84 -45.49 49.55
CA PRO A 176 -11.16 -45.83 50.93
C PRO A 176 -9.92 -46.30 51.70
#